data_AF-A0A4Q7UEV5-F1
#
_entry.id   AF-A0A4Q7UEV5-F1
#
_cell.length_a   1.000
_cell.length_b   1.000
_cell.length_c   1.000
_cell.angle_alpha   90.00
_cell.angle_beta   90.00
_cell.angle_gamma   90.00
#
_symmetry.space_group_name_H-M   'P 1'
#
loop_
_entity.id
_entity.type
_entity.pdbx_description
1 polymer ?
#
loop_
_entity_poly.entity_id
_entity_poly.type
_entity_poly.pdbx_seq_one_letter_code
_entity_poly.pdbx_strand_id
1 'polypeptide(L)'
;MTWSAVLLVTAVVWAVSVIRSVRLRALVYSLPLPMTLALVATDHRVAGAQVLGVLGLNLFFVTVTVAHQRLRWPILLADVAGIVVYVALSAGLLAVEVPFEAALAGALVLWLAALLWLRRRAGRSTGPRAEVVVVGQTRPDGLPVLLKLVVIFVGAILTALLGAVLRGMVVTFPYSGVLVAVEARRQLAEFSRHFARNSLALVGFLTAYHYLQDVSSALALGAGWVAFAVVAAALHLPMRRRRVARAASGPPQALRPAAEPPAQPGRS
;
A
#
# COMPACT_ATOMS: atom_id res chain seq x y z
N MET A 1 5.69 -8.65 25.52
CA MET A 1 6.25 -8.55 24.15
C MET A 1 7.67 -9.11 24.17
N THR A 2 8.04 -9.95 23.20
CA THR A 2 9.41 -10.48 23.07
C THR A 2 10.30 -9.44 22.39
N TRP A 3 11.57 -9.34 22.80
CA TRP A 3 12.58 -8.44 22.19
C TRP A 3 12.70 -8.61 20.66
N SER A 4 12.38 -9.81 20.14
CA SER A 4 12.32 -10.12 18.71
C SER A 4 11.29 -9.30 17.93
N ALA A 5 10.12 -8.99 18.50
CA ALA A 5 9.10 -8.18 17.85
C ALA A 5 9.56 -6.72 17.70
N VAL A 6 10.18 -6.17 18.74
CA VAL A 6 10.72 -4.80 18.74
C VAL A 6 11.85 -4.67 17.72
N LEU A 7 12.78 -5.63 17.67
CA LEU A 7 13.89 -5.63 16.72
C LEU A 7 13.41 -5.76 15.27
N LEU A 8 12.46 -6.66 14.98
CA LEU A 8 11.93 -6.82 13.63
C LEU A 8 11.21 -5.56 13.15
N VAL A 9 10.36 -4.99 14.00
CA VAL A 9 9.66 -3.74 13.70
C VAL A 9 10.65 -2.62 13.42
N THR A 10 11.68 -2.49 14.24
CA THR A 10 12.76 -1.51 14.06
C THR A 10 13.48 -1.73 12.73
N ALA A 11 13.80 -2.98 12.38
CA ALA A 11 14.45 -3.33 11.12
C ALA A 11 13.57 -3.02 9.90
N VAL A 12 12.27 -3.33 9.95
CA VAL A 12 11.32 -3.01 8.88
C VAL A 12 11.20 -1.49 8.70
N VAL A 13 11.01 -0.75 9.80
CA VAL A 13 10.95 0.72 9.78
C VAL A 13 12.25 1.30 9.21
N TRP A 14 13.39 0.80 9.65
CA TRP A 14 14.70 1.23 9.17
C TRP A 14 14.85 0.97 7.66
N ALA A 15 14.57 -0.26 7.20
CA ALA A 15 14.62 -0.62 5.78
C ALA A 15 13.72 0.29 4.93
N VAL A 16 12.48 0.50 5.36
CA VAL A 16 11.51 1.39 4.70
C VAL A 16 12.02 2.84 4.62
N SER A 17 12.68 3.32 5.67
CA SER A 17 13.23 4.68 5.73
C SER A 17 14.42 4.92 4.79
N VAL A 18 15.19 3.86 4.50
CA VAL A 18 16.37 3.92 3.62
C VAL A 18 15.96 3.85 2.14
N ILE A 19 14.80 3.26 1.84
CA ILE A 19 14.31 3.09 0.47
C ILE A 19 13.82 4.43 -0.11
N ARG A 20 14.50 4.93 -1.14
CA ARG A 20 14.13 6.18 -1.85
C ARG A 20 12.98 6.02 -2.85
N SER A 21 12.79 4.82 -3.42
CA SER A 21 11.73 4.57 -4.41
C SER A 21 10.39 4.33 -3.73
N VAL A 22 9.37 5.13 -4.04
CA VAL A 22 8.00 4.98 -3.50
C VAL A 22 7.41 3.60 -3.79
N ARG A 23 7.68 3.06 -4.99
CA ARG A 23 7.17 1.74 -5.40
C ARG A 23 7.80 0.62 -4.59
N LEU A 24 9.11 0.67 -4.41
CA LEU A 24 9.83 -0.34 -3.64
C LEU A 24 9.50 -0.21 -2.15
N ARG A 25 9.32 1.02 -1.66
CA ARG A 25 8.86 1.29 -0.30
C ARG A 25 7.48 0.68 -0.05
N ALA A 26 6.52 0.90 -0.95
CA ALA A 26 5.18 0.32 -0.86
C ALA A 26 5.21 -1.21 -0.96
N LEU A 27 6.11 -1.80 -1.76
CA LEU A 27 6.27 -3.25 -1.85
C LEU A 27 6.83 -3.84 -0.56
N VAL A 28 7.94 -3.29 -0.06
CA VAL A 28 8.57 -3.73 1.19
C VAL A 28 7.61 -3.57 2.37
N TYR A 29 6.86 -2.47 2.39
CA TYR A 29 5.81 -2.25 3.39
C TYR A 29 4.66 -3.27 3.30
N SER A 30 4.38 -3.79 2.11
CA SER A 30 3.35 -4.81 1.91
C SER A 30 3.86 -6.23 2.17
N LEU A 31 5.13 -6.43 2.53
CA LEU A 31 5.63 -7.76 2.85
C LEU A 31 4.94 -8.26 4.12
N PRO A 32 4.47 -9.53 4.16
CA PRO A 32 3.83 -10.10 5.34
C PRO A 32 4.84 -10.43 6.45
N LEU A 33 5.97 -9.73 6.56
CA LEU A 33 7.01 -10.01 7.56
C LEU A 33 6.49 -9.81 9.00
N PRO A 34 5.87 -8.67 9.36
CA PRO A 34 5.31 -8.52 10.70
C PRO A 34 4.24 -9.58 10.98
N MET A 35 3.33 -9.78 10.01
CA MET A 35 2.24 -10.77 10.11
C MET A 35 2.77 -12.19 10.32
N THR A 36 3.78 -12.61 9.56
CA THR A 36 4.48 -13.89 9.70
C THR A 36 5.04 -14.03 11.10
N LEU A 37 5.69 -12.99 11.63
CA LEU A 37 6.24 -13.04 12.98
C LEU A 37 5.14 -13.23 14.02
N ALA A 38 4.02 -12.51 13.94
CA ALA A 38 2.95 -12.75 14.91
C ALA A 38 2.32 -14.12 14.77
N LEU A 39 2.11 -14.62 13.55
CA LEU A 39 1.56 -15.97 13.35
C LEU A 39 2.50 -17.07 13.85
N VAL A 40 3.81 -16.81 13.91
CA VAL A 40 4.80 -17.70 14.51
C VAL A 40 4.89 -17.51 16.03
N ALA A 41 4.85 -16.26 16.50
CA ALA A 41 5.03 -15.92 17.91
C ALA A 41 3.76 -16.06 18.74
N THR A 42 2.60 -16.18 18.09
CA THR A 42 1.30 -16.29 18.72
C THR A 42 0.47 -17.35 18.00
N ASP A 43 -0.29 -18.15 18.76
CA ASP A 43 -1.14 -19.22 18.24
C ASP A 43 -2.48 -18.67 17.70
N HIS A 44 -2.47 -17.46 17.16
CA HIS A 44 -3.67 -16.81 16.63
C HIS A 44 -4.04 -17.42 15.29
N ARG A 45 -5.28 -17.89 15.19
CA ARG A 45 -5.87 -18.31 13.92
C ARG A 45 -6.15 -17.11 13.03
N VAL A 46 -5.91 -17.27 11.73
CA VAL A 46 -6.35 -16.30 10.74
C VAL A 46 -7.84 -16.49 10.51
N ALA A 47 -8.62 -15.43 10.73
CA ALA A 47 -10.06 -15.36 10.55
C ALA A 47 -10.43 -14.19 9.62
N GLY A 48 -11.74 -13.95 9.43
CA GLY A 48 -12.22 -12.88 8.54
C GLY A 48 -11.75 -11.49 8.95
N ALA A 49 -11.57 -11.25 10.25
CA ALA A 49 -11.10 -9.98 10.79
C ALA A 49 -9.74 -9.56 10.24
N GLN A 50 -8.80 -10.50 10.03
CA GLN A 50 -7.47 -10.19 9.51
C GLN A 50 -7.53 -9.72 8.04
N VAL A 51 -8.43 -10.28 7.23
CA VAL A 51 -8.65 -9.84 5.84
C VAL A 51 -9.25 -8.43 5.82
N LEU A 52 -10.21 -8.16 6.70
CA LEU A 52 -10.78 -6.82 6.86
C LEU A 52 -9.78 -5.82 7.45
N GLY A 53 -8.81 -6.28 8.25
CA GLY A 53 -7.67 -5.48 8.70
C GLY A 53 -6.85 -4.94 7.54
N VAL A 54 -6.64 -5.73 6.47
CA VAL A 54 -5.95 -5.28 5.25
C VAL A 54 -6.73 -4.15 4.55
N LEU A 55 -8.06 -4.23 4.52
CA LEU A 55 -8.90 -3.11 4.07
C LEU A 55 -8.75 -1.89 4.98
N GLY A 56 -8.76 -2.09 6.29
CA GLY A 56 -8.55 -1.05 7.29
C GLY A 56 -7.24 -0.28 7.08
N LEU A 57 -6.14 -0.98 6.78
CA LEU A 57 -4.85 -0.36 6.46
C LEU A 57 -4.93 0.54 5.22
N ASN A 58 -5.67 0.12 4.21
CA ASN A 58 -5.86 0.91 3.01
C ASN A 58 -6.74 2.12 3.28
N LEU A 59 -7.80 1.95 4.07
CA LEU A 59 -8.65 3.03 4.53
C LEU A 59 -7.86 4.05 5.36
N PHE A 60 -6.94 3.61 6.21
CA PHE A 60 -6.03 4.48 6.95
C PHE A 60 -5.26 5.40 5.99
N PHE A 61 -4.53 4.85 5.02
CA PHE A 61 -3.75 5.68 4.09
C PHE A 61 -4.63 6.60 3.23
N VAL A 62 -5.82 6.13 2.84
CA VAL A 62 -6.80 6.97 2.14
C VAL A 62 -7.27 8.13 3.03
N THR A 63 -7.59 7.86 4.30
CA THR A 63 -8.01 8.86 5.28
C THR A 63 -6.92 9.91 5.48
N VAL A 64 -5.68 9.48 5.72
CA VAL A 64 -4.54 10.40 5.87
C VAL A 64 -4.31 11.20 4.58
N THR A 65 -4.41 10.56 3.42
CA THR A 65 -4.26 11.24 2.12
C THR A 65 -5.32 12.31 1.93
N VAL A 66 -6.59 12.00 2.22
CA VAL A 66 -7.70 12.97 2.10
C VAL A 66 -7.56 14.10 3.11
N ALA A 67 -7.31 13.79 4.38
CA ALA A 67 -7.16 14.79 5.43
C ALA A 67 -5.95 15.71 5.16
N HIS A 68 -4.79 15.16 4.80
CA HIS A 68 -3.59 15.95 4.58
C HIS A 68 -3.62 16.70 3.23
N GLN A 69 -4.01 16.05 2.13
CA GLN A 69 -3.89 16.65 0.80
C GLN A 69 -5.15 17.39 0.33
N ARG A 70 -6.35 16.96 0.74
CA ARG A 70 -7.59 17.66 0.37
C ARG A 70 -8.05 18.65 1.42
N LEU A 71 -8.04 18.25 2.70
CA LEU A 71 -8.45 19.13 3.81
C LEU A 71 -7.30 19.99 4.35
N ARG A 72 -6.07 19.78 3.87
CA ARG A 72 -4.86 20.54 4.26
C ARG A 72 -4.54 20.49 5.75
N TRP A 73 -4.96 19.44 6.45
CA TRP A 73 -4.60 19.25 7.86
C TRP A 73 -3.10 19.02 8.01
N PRO A 74 -2.46 19.44 9.12
CA PRO A 74 -1.08 19.05 9.40
C PRO A 74 -0.98 17.53 9.48
N ILE A 75 0.14 16.97 9.01
CA ILE A 75 0.29 15.52 8.82
C ILE A 75 0.01 14.72 10.10
N LEU A 76 0.39 15.25 11.27
CA LEU A 76 0.15 14.60 12.56
C LEU A 76 -1.35 14.51 12.88
N LEU A 77 -2.14 15.55 12.59
CA LEU A 77 -3.60 15.49 12.80
C LEU A 77 -4.27 14.56 11.79
N ALA A 78 -3.82 14.59 10.54
CA ALA A 78 -4.32 13.66 9.52
C ALA A 78 -4.03 12.20 9.90
N ASP A 79 -2.86 11.95 10.48
CA ASP A 79 -2.42 10.64 10.95
C ASP A 79 -3.21 10.16 12.17
N VAL A 80 -3.41 11.04 13.18
CA VAL A 80 -4.31 10.77 14.31
C VAL A 80 -5.72 10.44 13.83
N ALA A 81 -6.26 11.16 12.85
CA ALA A 81 -7.57 10.86 12.28
C ALA A 81 -7.59 9.47 11.62
N GLY A 82 -6.53 9.11 10.89
CA GLY A 82 -6.36 7.77 10.34
C GLY A 82 -6.37 6.69 11.42
N ILE A 83 -5.61 6.89 12.51
CA ILE A 83 -5.55 5.97 13.65
C ILE A 83 -6.94 5.80 14.27
N VAL A 84 -7.66 6.90 14.53
CA VAL A 84 -9.01 6.87 15.11
C VAL A 84 -9.96 6.07 14.22
N VAL A 85 -9.96 6.32 12.91
CA VAL A 85 -10.81 5.57 11.96
C VAL A 85 -10.45 4.09 11.96
N TYR A 86 -9.16 3.75 11.93
CA TYR A 86 -8.70 2.36 11.93
C TYR A 86 -9.11 1.63 13.22
N VAL A 87 -8.90 2.27 14.38
CA VAL A 87 -9.21 1.69 15.69
C VAL A 87 -10.72 1.51 15.86
N ALA A 88 -11.52 2.51 15.50
CA ALA A 88 -12.97 2.42 15.57
C ALA A 88 -13.51 1.29 14.68
N LEU A 89 -13.00 1.18 13.45
CA LEU A 89 -13.36 0.09 12.54
C LEU A 89 -12.94 -1.26 13.10
N SER A 90 -11.70 -1.38 13.60
CA SER A 90 -11.18 -2.62 14.16
C SER A 90 -11.96 -3.06 15.40
N ALA A 91 -12.32 -2.13 16.29
CA ALA A 91 -13.14 -2.41 17.46
C ALA A 91 -14.54 -2.91 17.07
N GLY A 92 -15.17 -2.26 16.08
CA GLY A 92 -16.47 -2.72 15.55
C GLY A 92 -16.40 -4.10 14.90
N LEU A 93 -15.32 -4.39 14.16
CA LEU A 93 -15.12 -5.68 13.51
C LEU A 93 -14.81 -6.81 14.50
N LEU A 94 -14.16 -6.53 15.63
CA LEU A 94 -13.93 -7.53 16.68
C LEU A 94 -15.18 -7.82 17.50
N ALA A 95 -16.17 -6.92 17.49
CA ALA A 95 -17.43 -7.14 18.16
C ALA A 95 -18.35 -8.14 17.42
N VAL A 96 -18.03 -8.48 16.17
CA VAL A 96 -18.84 -9.36 15.32
C VAL A 96 -17.97 -10.49 14.77
N GLU A 97 -18.41 -11.74 14.95
CA GLU A 97 -17.77 -12.87 14.28
C GLU A 97 -18.11 -12.86 12.80
N VAL A 98 -17.17 -12.38 11.99
CA VAL A 98 -17.32 -12.38 10.53
C VAL A 98 -16.68 -13.65 9.96
N PRO A 99 -17.47 -14.54 9.31
CA PRO A 99 -16.90 -15.72 8.68
C PRO A 99 -15.92 -15.34 7.58
N PHE A 100 -14.84 -16.10 7.46
CA PHE A 100 -13.71 -15.78 6.58
C PHE A 100 -14.15 -15.56 5.13
N GLU A 101 -15.01 -16.43 4.61
CA GLU A 101 -15.51 -16.35 3.24
C GLU A 101 -16.30 -15.07 2.97
N ALA A 102 -17.16 -14.67 3.91
CA ALA A 102 -17.92 -13.44 3.78
C ALA A 102 -17.01 -12.21 3.85
N ALA A 103 -16.01 -12.23 4.74
CA ALA A 103 -15.00 -11.18 4.83
C ALA A 103 -14.17 -11.07 3.54
N LEU A 104 -13.74 -12.20 2.97
CA LEU A 104 -12.98 -12.26 1.73
C LEU A 104 -13.81 -11.77 0.54
N ALA A 105 -15.02 -12.29 0.38
CA ALA A 105 -15.94 -11.87 -0.68
C ALA A 105 -16.25 -10.37 -0.56
N GLY A 106 -16.60 -9.91 0.63
CA GLY A 106 -16.84 -8.50 0.92
C GLY A 106 -15.61 -7.63 0.61
N ALA A 107 -14.41 -8.07 1.02
CA ALA A 107 -13.18 -7.36 0.74
C ALA A 107 -12.90 -7.24 -0.76
N LEU A 108 -13.04 -8.33 -1.51
CA LEU A 108 -12.84 -8.34 -2.97
C LEU A 108 -13.88 -7.49 -3.71
N VAL A 109 -15.15 -7.55 -3.30
CA VAL A 109 -16.23 -6.73 -3.86
C VAL A 109 -15.97 -5.24 -3.61
N LEU A 110 -15.61 -4.88 -2.38
CA LEU A 110 -15.25 -3.49 -2.03
C LEU A 110 -14.02 -3.02 -2.81
N TRP A 111 -13.00 -3.88 -2.95
CA TRP A 111 -11.81 -3.57 -3.75
C TRP A 111 -12.16 -3.32 -5.21
N LEU A 112 -12.97 -4.20 -5.79
CA LEU A 112 -13.41 -4.09 -7.18
C LEU A 112 -14.25 -2.83 -7.38
N ALA A 113 -15.19 -2.55 -6.48
CA ALA A 113 -16.00 -1.34 -6.51
C ALA A 113 -15.13 -0.08 -6.45
N ALA A 114 -14.13 -0.05 -5.55
CA ALA A 114 -13.18 1.06 -5.44
C ALA A 114 -12.38 1.24 -6.75
N LEU A 115 -11.87 0.16 -7.34
CA LEU A 115 -11.16 0.19 -8.61
C LEU A 115 -12.05 0.69 -9.76
N LEU A 116 -13.29 0.22 -9.85
CA LEU A 116 -14.26 0.64 -10.86
C LEU A 116 -14.62 2.12 -10.69
N TRP A 117 -14.83 2.58 -9.46
CA TRP A 117 -15.12 3.97 -9.15
C TRP A 117 -13.97 4.90 -9.54
N LEU A 118 -12.73 4.51 -9.21
CA LEU A 118 -11.52 5.24 -9.61
C LEU A 118 -11.36 5.28 -11.13
N ARG A 119 -11.61 4.17 -11.84
CA ARG A 119 -11.59 4.13 -13.32
C ARG A 119 -12.64 5.05 -13.93
N ARG A 120 -13.87 5.04 -13.41
CA ARG A 120 -14.96 5.92 -13.87
C ARG A 120 -14.62 7.40 -13.67
N ARG A 121 -13.95 7.76 -12.57
CA ARG A 121 -13.50 9.14 -12.32
C ARG A 121 -12.34 9.54 -13.22
N ALA A 122 -11.37 8.65 -13.46
CA ALA A 122 -10.27 8.90 -14.38
C ALA A 122 -10.74 9.13 -15.82
N GLY A 123 -11.75 8.38 -16.29
CA GLY A 123 -12.36 8.57 -17.61
C GLY A 123 -13.14 9.88 -17.78
N ARG A 124 -13.49 10.56 -16.69
CA ARG A 124 -14.15 11.89 -16.71
C ARG A 124 -13.16 13.05 -16.59
N SER A 125 -11.89 12.77 -16.33
CA SER A 125 -10.82 13.76 -16.20
C SER A 125 -9.85 13.71 -17.40
N THR A 126 -10.38 13.62 -18.62
CA THR A 126 -9.60 13.89 -19.85
C THR A 126 -9.49 15.40 -20.06
N GLY A 127 -8.80 16.08 -19.15
CA GLY A 127 -8.19 17.38 -19.41
C GLY A 127 -6.67 17.19 -19.44
N PRO A 128 -5.94 17.78 -20.41
CA PRO A 128 -4.50 17.66 -20.46
C PRO A 128 -3.92 18.46 -19.29
N ARG A 129 -3.67 17.81 -18.15
CA ARG A 129 -3.03 18.48 -17.02
C ARG A 129 -1.85 17.68 -16.51
N ALA A 130 -0.69 18.14 -17.00
CA ALA A 130 0.61 18.06 -16.39
C ALA A 130 1.27 16.68 -16.32
N GLU A 131 1.71 16.22 -17.49
CA GLU A 131 3.07 15.69 -17.65
C GLU A 131 4.07 16.85 -17.45
N VAL A 132 4.06 17.45 -16.25
CA VAL A 132 5.23 18.19 -15.76
C VAL A 132 5.89 17.21 -14.84
N VAL A 133 6.81 16.44 -15.43
CA VAL A 133 7.90 15.79 -14.73
C VAL A 133 8.64 16.89 -13.97
N VAL A 134 8.16 17.22 -12.77
CA VAL A 134 8.96 17.94 -11.79
C VAL A 134 9.97 16.93 -11.28
N VAL A 135 11.09 16.81 -12.03
CA VAL A 135 12.40 16.52 -11.45
C VAL A 135 12.69 17.66 -10.47
N GLY A 136 12.02 17.62 -9.32
CA GLY A 136 12.14 18.61 -8.26
C GLY A 136 12.84 17.99 -7.08
N GLN A 137 14.17 18.11 -7.11
CA GLN A 137 15.04 18.14 -5.95
C GLN A 137 14.68 17.18 -4.81
N THR A 138 15.33 16.03 -4.83
CA THR A 138 15.61 15.18 -3.67
C THR A 138 16.42 15.97 -2.63
N ARG A 139 15.76 16.84 -1.86
CA ARG A 139 16.27 17.30 -0.57
C ARG A 139 15.82 16.29 0.49
N PRO A 140 16.72 15.65 1.23
CA PRO A 140 16.38 14.66 2.24
C PRO A 140 15.87 15.35 3.51
N ASP A 141 14.72 16.01 3.45
CA ASP A 141 14.08 16.57 4.66
C ASP A 141 13.18 15.49 5.29
N GLY A 142 13.86 14.45 5.77
CA GLY A 142 13.31 13.53 6.75
C GLY A 142 13.01 14.27 8.05
N LEU A 143 12.02 13.79 8.81
CA LEU A 143 11.79 14.24 10.18
C LEU A 143 13.12 14.28 10.97
N PRO A 144 13.31 15.27 11.87
CA PRO A 144 14.41 15.23 12.83
C PRO A 144 14.44 13.85 13.50
N VAL A 145 15.64 13.28 13.68
CA VAL A 145 15.82 11.93 14.25
C VAL A 145 15.04 11.74 15.55
N LEU A 146 15.02 12.77 16.41
CA LEU A 146 14.23 12.82 17.64
C LEU A 146 12.72 12.61 17.41
N LEU A 147 12.15 13.25 16.38
CA LEU A 147 10.72 13.10 16.10
C LEU A 147 10.41 11.72 15.51
N LYS A 148 11.32 11.11 14.76
CA LYS A 148 11.19 9.69 14.36
C LYS A 148 11.22 8.77 15.58
N LEU A 149 12.14 8.99 16.52
CA LEU A 149 12.24 8.21 17.75
C LEU A 149 10.99 8.35 18.62
N VAL A 150 10.46 9.56 18.77
CA VAL A 150 9.19 9.81 19.48
C VAL A 150 8.04 9.07 18.80
N VAL A 151 7.94 9.12 17.47
CA VAL A 151 6.89 8.39 16.74
C VAL A 151 7.06 6.87 16.88
N ILE A 152 8.28 6.35 16.80
CA ILE A 152 8.57 4.92 17.02
C ILE A 152 8.19 4.50 18.44
N PHE A 153 8.53 5.32 19.43
CA PHE A 153 8.27 5.07 20.85
C PHE A 153 6.78 5.13 21.19
N VAL A 154 6.08 6.19 20.75
CA VAL A 154 4.63 6.33 20.90
C VAL A 154 3.90 5.23 20.14
N GLY A 155 4.36 4.90 18.92
CA GLY A 155 3.89 3.75 18.16
C GLY A 155 4.08 2.44 18.94
N ALA A 156 5.23 2.22 19.59
CA ALA A 156 5.50 1.04 20.40
C ALA A 156 4.56 0.91 21.60
N ILE A 157 4.31 2.01 22.32
CA ILE A 157 3.38 2.03 23.46
C ILE A 157 1.95 1.77 23.00
N LEU A 158 1.50 2.47 21.93
CA LEU A 158 0.19 2.23 21.33
C LEU A 158 0.06 0.78 20.86
N THR A 159 1.11 0.17 20.30
CA THR A 159 1.07 -1.25 19.89
C THR A 159 1.00 -2.20 21.07
N ALA A 160 1.71 -1.93 22.16
CA ALA A 160 1.64 -2.76 23.35
C ALA A 160 0.22 -2.73 23.95
N LEU A 161 -0.40 -1.54 23.97
CA LEU A 161 -1.75 -1.33 24.49
C LEU A 161 -2.83 -1.88 23.54
N LEU A 162 -2.75 -1.57 22.24
CA LEU A 162 -3.72 -2.03 21.23
C LEU A 162 -3.53 -3.50 20.87
N GLY A 163 -2.31 -4.01 20.88
CA GLY A 163 -2.00 -5.41 20.56
C GLY A 163 -2.63 -6.39 21.56
N ALA A 164 -2.75 -5.98 22.83
CA ALA A 164 -3.51 -6.72 23.84
C ALA A 164 -5.03 -6.70 23.57
N VAL A 165 -5.55 -5.60 23.01
CA VAL A 165 -6.98 -5.40 22.75
C VAL A 165 -7.43 -6.00 21.41
N LEU A 166 -6.57 -6.01 20.39
CA LEU A 166 -6.95 -6.26 19.00
C LEU A 166 -6.55 -7.65 18.46
N ARG A 167 -6.17 -8.59 19.36
CA ARG A 167 -6.04 -10.06 19.12
C ARG A 167 -5.40 -10.45 17.77
N GLY A 168 -4.29 -9.82 17.40
CA GLY A 168 -3.58 -10.16 16.16
C GLY A 168 -4.20 -9.65 14.85
N MET A 169 -5.24 -8.81 14.90
CA MET A 169 -5.73 -8.08 13.73
C MET A 169 -4.75 -6.96 13.28
N VAL A 170 -3.72 -6.70 14.09
CA VAL A 170 -2.95 -5.45 14.15
C VAL A 170 -1.46 -5.74 14.13
N VAL A 171 -1.01 -6.61 13.22
CA VAL A 171 0.41 -6.95 13.19
C VAL A 171 1.22 -6.01 12.30
N THR A 172 0.57 -5.27 11.40
CA THR A 172 1.24 -4.28 10.53
C THR A 172 1.00 -2.83 10.94
N PHE A 173 -0.06 -2.56 11.71
CA PHE A 173 -0.40 -1.27 12.30
C PHE A 173 -0.03 -1.32 13.79
N PRO A 174 0.56 -0.30 14.45
CA PRO A 174 0.66 1.13 14.17
C PRO A 174 2.11 1.62 13.94
N TYR A 175 3.09 0.73 13.80
CA TYR A 175 4.51 1.13 13.72
C TYR A 175 4.89 1.79 12.41
N SER A 176 4.56 1.13 11.31
CA SER A 176 5.08 1.49 10.00
C SER A 176 4.14 2.47 9.30
N GLY A 177 2.83 2.37 9.53
CA GLY A 177 1.82 3.18 8.84
C GLY A 177 1.98 4.67 9.09
N VAL A 178 2.15 5.05 10.35
CA VAL A 178 2.37 6.43 10.81
C VAL A 178 3.68 6.99 10.25
N LEU A 179 4.79 6.28 10.43
CA LEU A 179 6.09 6.73 9.94
C LEU A 179 6.11 6.86 8.43
N VAL A 180 5.52 5.90 7.72
CA VAL A 180 5.41 5.95 6.26
C VAL A 180 4.50 7.07 5.82
N ALA A 181 3.40 7.35 6.52
CA ALA A 181 2.55 8.48 6.21
C ALA A 181 3.31 9.80 6.31
N VAL A 182 4.14 9.97 7.34
CA VAL A 182 4.94 11.18 7.50
C VAL A 182 6.11 11.26 6.51
N GLU A 183 6.79 10.15 6.25
CA GLU A 183 7.91 10.08 5.30
C GLU A 183 7.45 10.20 3.84
N ALA A 184 6.29 9.65 3.51
CA ALA A 184 5.69 9.72 2.19
C ALA A 184 4.69 10.87 2.05
N ARG A 185 4.62 11.83 2.99
CA ARG A 185 3.60 12.90 3.04
C ARG A 185 3.37 13.62 1.70
N ARG A 186 4.45 13.89 0.96
CA ARG A 186 4.41 14.55 -0.37
C ARG A 186 3.91 13.64 -1.49
N GLN A 187 4.04 12.33 -1.33
CA GLN A 187 3.72 11.29 -2.31
C GLN A 187 2.64 10.32 -1.81
N LEU A 188 1.87 10.70 -0.79
CA LEU A 188 0.88 9.86 -0.11
C LEU A 188 -0.13 9.23 -1.07
N ALA A 189 -0.66 9.99 -2.03
CA ALA A 189 -1.60 9.47 -3.01
C ALA A 189 -0.97 8.45 -4.00
N GLU A 190 0.32 8.57 -4.31
CA GLU A 190 1.03 7.58 -5.13
C GLU A 190 1.37 6.34 -4.30
N PHE A 191 1.87 6.54 -3.08
CA PHE A 191 2.12 5.47 -2.13
C PHE A 191 0.86 4.64 -1.85
N SER A 192 -0.26 5.29 -1.50
CA SER A 192 -1.54 4.65 -1.20
C SER A 192 -2.05 3.82 -2.39
N ARG A 193 -1.89 4.32 -3.63
CA ARG A 193 -2.25 3.54 -4.84
C ARG A 193 -1.38 2.30 -5.03
N HIS A 194 -0.07 2.41 -4.83
CA HIS A 194 0.83 1.26 -4.93
C HIS A 194 0.61 0.26 -3.78
N PHE A 195 0.43 0.76 -2.56
CA PHE A 195 0.12 -0.05 -1.39
C PHE A 195 -1.21 -0.79 -1.56
N ALA A 196 -2.27 -0.12 -2.04
CA ALA A 196 -3.55 -0.76 -2.31
C ALA A 196 -3.47 -1.85 -3.39
N ARG A 197 -2.65 -1.65 -4.42
CA ARG A 197 -2.40 -2.70 -5.39
C ARG A 197 -1.68 -3.89 -4.75
N ASN A 198 -0.60 -3.62 -4.02
CA ASN A 198 0.23 -4.65 -3.40
C ASN A 198 -0.49 -5.38 -2.24
N SER A 199 -1.45 -4.73 -1.58
CA SER A 199 -2.25 -5.31 -0.50
C SER A 199 -3.10 -6.50 -0.96
N LEU A 200 -3.39 -6.63 -2.26
CA LEU A 200 -4.02 -7.84 -2.80
C LEU A 200 -3.13 -9.08 -2.62
N ALA A 201 -1.80 -8.92 -2.63
CA ALA A 201 -0.88 -10.01 -2.32
C ALA A 201 -0.94 -10.41 -0.83
N LEU A 202 -1.18 -9.44 0.07
CA LEU A 202 -1.44 -9.73 1.49
C LEU A 202 -2.77 -10.48 1.68
N VAL A 203 -3.81 -10.12 0.94
CA VAL A 203 -5.06 -10.89 0.95
C VAL A 203 -4.79 -12.33 0.48
N GLY A 204 -4.05 -12.51 -0.62
CA GLY A 204 -3.63 -13.83 -1.11
C GLY A 204 -2.85 -14.65 -0.07
N PHE A 205 -1.93 -14.01 0.66
CA PHE A 205 -1.21 -14.61 1.78
C PHE A 205 -2.18 -15.14 2.85
N LEU A 206 -3.10 -14.29 3.32
CA LEU A 206 -4.04 -14.64 4.39
C LEU A 206 -5.03 -15.71 3.97
N THR A 207 -5.47 -15.70 2.71
CA THR A 207 -6.35 -16.73 2.15
C THR A 207 -5.66 -18.09 2.12
N ALA A 208 -4.44 -18.18 1.59
CA ALA A 208 -3.72 -19.45 1.56
C ALA A 208 -3.38 -19.95 2.97
N TYR A 209 -3.00 -19.05 3.88
CA TYR A 209 -2.76 -19.40 5.27
C TYR A 209 -4.04 -19.94 5.94
N HIS A 210 -5.19 -19.27 5.77
CA HIS A 210 -6.44 -19.64 6.41
C HIS A 210 -6.88 -21.08 6.09
N TYR A 211 -6.74 -21.52 4.84
CA TYR A 211 -7.17 -22.86 4.44
C TYR A 211 -6.19 -23.97 4.83
N LEU A 212 -4.95 -23.64 5.19
CA LEU A 212 -3.91 -24.61 5.49
C LEU A 212 -3.46 -24.58 6.96
N GLN A 213 -3.97 -23.63 7.75
CA GLN A 213 -3.64 -23.48 9.17
C GLN A 213 -4.04 -24.70 10.02
N ASP A 214 -5.06 -25.47 9.59
CA ASP A 214 -5.49 -26.70 10.27
C ASP A 214 -4.56 -27.90 10.01
N VAL A 215 -3.74 -27.85 8.95
CA VAL A 215 -2.84 -28.95 8.57
C VAL A 215 -1.50 -28.83 9.30
N SER A 216 -0.84 -27.69 9.14
CA SER A 216 0.33 -27.32 9.95
C SER A 216 0.66 -25.84 9.76
N SER A 217 1.12 -25.19 10.82
CA SER A 217 1.50 -23.77 10.78
C SER A 217 2.64 -23.50 9.78
N ALA A 218 3.59 -24.44 9.65
CA ALA A 218 4.71 -24.31 8.71
C ALA A 218 4.24 -24.37 7.24
N LEU A 219 3.34 -25.30 6.91
CA LEU A 219 2.79 -25.43 5.56
C LEU A 219 1.87 -24.25 5.23
N ALA A 220 1.07 -23.78 6.19
CA ALA A 220 0.24 -22.58 6.05
C ALA A 220 1.09 -21.33 5.75
N LEU A 221 2.21 -21.15 6.46
CA LEU A 221 3.16 -20.07 6.20
C LEU A 221 3.79 -20.19 4.82
N GLY A 222 4.26 -21.38 4.45
CA GLY A 222 4.85 -21.63 3.14
C GLY A 222 3.88 -21.32 2.01
N ALA A 223 2.65 -21.83 2.10
CA ALA A 223 1.60 -21.57 1.12
C ALA A 223 1.20 -20.09 1.07
N GLY A 224 1.11 -19.42 2.23
CA GLY A 224 0.89 -17.98 2.33
C GLY A 224 1.94 -17.18 1.55
N TRP A 225 3.22 -17.46 1.77
CA TRP A 225 4.32 -16.79 1.06
C TRP A 225 4.32 -17.08 -0.45
N VAL A 226 4.03 -18.32 -0.85
CA VAL A 226 3.87 -18.67 -2.27
C VAL A 226 2.72 -17.88 -2.90
N ALA A 227 1.55 -17.85 -2.26
CA ALA A 227 0.40 -17.09 -2.73
C ALA A 227 0.70 -15.58 -2.82
N PHE A 228 1.39 -15.02 -1.82
CA PHE A 228 1.89 -13.64 -1.86
C PHE A 228 2.77 -13.41 -3.08
N ALA A 229 3.77 -14.26 -3.30
CA ALA A 229 4.71 -14.12 -4.41
C ALA A 229 4.01 -14.23 -5.78
N VAL A 230 3.08 -15.17 -5.94
CA VAL A 230 2.30 -15.35 -7.17
C VAL A 230 1.44 -14.12 -7.45
N VAL A 231 0.69 -13.62 -6.46
CA VAL A 231 -0.15 -12.44 -6.63
C VAL A 231 0.69 -11.20 -6.87
N ALA A 232 1.77 -11.01 -6.11
CA ALA A 232 2.70 -9.89 -6.32
C ALA A 232 3.31 -9.94 -7.72
N ALA A 233 3.77 -11.11 -8.18
CA ALA A 233 4.29 -11.29 -9.54
C ALA A 233 3.21 -10.96 -10.58
N ALA A 234 2.00 -11.51 -10.46
CA ALA A 234 0.89 -11.21 -11.37
C ALA A 234 0.55 -9.72 -11.44
N LEU A 235 0.66 -9.01 -10.31
CA LEU A 235 0.43 -7.56 -10.23
C LEU A 235 1.58 -6.75 -10.81
N HIS A 236 2.83 -7.21 -10.75
CA HIS A 236 4.00 -6.48 -11.26
C HIS A 236 4.45 -6.91 -12.66
N LEU A 237 3.96 -8.04 -13.17
CA LEU A 237 4.21 -8.48 -14.53
C LEU A 237 3.70 -7.41 -15.50
N PRO A 238 4.58 -6.85 -16.35
CA PRO A 238 4.18 -5.83 -17.29
C PRO A 238 3.18 -6.47 -18.26
N MET A 239 1.96 -5.93 -18.31
CA MET A 239 0.95 -6.24 -19.35
C MET A 239 1.43 -5.75 -20.74
N ARG A 240 2.62 -6.19 -21.16
CA ARG A 240 3.33 -5.86 -22.42
C ARG A 240 2.48 -6.16 -23.66
N ARG A 241 1.45 -7.00 -23.54
CA ARG A 241 0.59 -7.40 -24.67
C ARG A 241 -0.40 -6.33 -25.17
N ARG A 242 -0.77 -5.31 -24.37
CA ARG A 242 -1.80 -4.33 -24.81
C ARG A 242 -1.27 -3.14 -25.63
N ARG A 243 0.03 -2.85 -25.61
CA ARG A 243 0.62 -1.78 -26.44
C ARG A 243 0.95 -2.25 -27.86
N VAL A 244 1.39 -3.49 -28.03
CA VAL A 244 1.72 -4.05 -29.36
C VAL A 244 0.47 -4.21 -30.23
N ALA A 245 -0.66 -4.66 -29.66
CA ALA A 245 -1.92 -4.77 -30.39
C ALA A 245 -2.51 -3.41 -30.83
N ARG A 246 -2.28 -2.32 -30.09
CA ARG A 246 -2.69 -0.96 -30.47
C ARG A 246 -1.74 -0.29 -31.46
N ALA A 247 -0.46 -0.62 -31.42
CA ALA A 247 0.50 -0.16 -32.42
C ALA A 247 0.28 -0.84 -33.78
N ALA A 248 -0.15 -2.10 -33.80
CA ALA A 248 -0.48 -2.85 -35.01
C ALA A 248 -1.82 -2.45 -35.66
N SER A 249 -2.64 -1.63 -35.00
CA SER A 249 -3.95 -1.17 -35.49
C SER A 249 -4.03 0.34 -35.73
N GLY A 250 -2.88 1.04 -35.66
CA GLY A 250 -2.80 2.43 -36.11
C GLY A 250 -2.82 2.48 -37.65
N PRO A 251 -3.64 3.34 -38.29
CA PRO A 251 -3.66 3.46 -39.74
C PRO A 251 -2.28 3.91 -40.26
N PRO A 252 -1.82 3.40 -41.42
CA PRO A 252 -0.53 3.77 -41.98
C PRO A 252 -0.46 5.28 -42.19
N GLN A 253 0.52 5.89 -41.55
CA GLN A 253 0.83 7.30 -41.67
C GLN A 253 1.29 7.55 -43.11
N ALA A 254 0.45 8.20 -43.92
CA ALA A 254 0.78 8.55 -45.29
C ALA A 254 2.08 9.39 -45.31
N LEU A 255 3.10 8.88 -46.01
CA LEU A 255 4.34 9.58 -46.30
C LEU A 255 4.00 10.94 -46.93
N ARG A 256 4.22 12.03 -46.19
CA ARG A 256 4.20 13.37 -46.77
C ARG A 256 5.38 13.48 -47.76
N PRO A 257 5.15 13.87 -49.02
CA PRO A 257 6.24 14.11 -49.96
C PRO A 257 7.11 15.27 -49.49
N ALA A 258 8.41 15.14 -49.73
CA ALA A 258 9.45 16.07 -49.32
C ALA A 258 9.17 17.48 -49.84
N ALA A 259 9.03 18.44 -48.92
CA ALA A 259 8.99 19.85 -49.25
C ALA A 259 10.41 20.31 -49.64
N GLU A 260 10.46 20.98 -50.77
CA GLU A 260 11.58 21.58 -51.49
C GLU A 260 12.45 22.49 -50.61
N PRO A 261 13.79 22.52 -50.79
CA PRO A 261 14.68 23.33 -49.97
C PRO A 261 14.56 24.84 -50.29
N PRO A 262 14.63 25.73 -49.29
CA PRO A 262 14.48 27.17 -49.50
C PRO A 262 15.74 27.78 -50.15
N ALA A 263 15.52 28.61 -51.16
CA ALA A 263 16.53 29.41 -51.84
C ALA A 263 17.22 30.42 -50.89
N GLN A 264 18.55 30.51 -50.98
CA GLN A 264 19.35 31.51 -50.27
C GLN A 264 19.13 32.91 -50.86
N PRO A 265 18.90 33.96 -50.04
CA PRO A 265 19.04 35.34 -50.49
C PRO A 265 20.51 35.76 -50.35
N GLY A 266 21.04 36.35 -51.43
CA GLY A 266 22.42 36.80 -51.57
C GLY A 266 22.80 37.95 -50.64
N ARG A 267 24.10 38.02 -50.38
CA ARG A 267 24.80 39.14 -49.75
C ARG A 267 24.96 40.29 -50.74
N SER A 268 24.65 41.50 -50.29
CA SER A 268 25.26 42.76 -50.75
C SER A 268 25.27 43.74 -49.59
#